data_AF-A0A5E7J7E8-F1
#
_entry.id   AF-A0A5E7J7E8-F1
#
_cell.length_a   1.000
_cell.length_b   1.000
_cell.length_c   1.000
_cell.angle_alpha   90.00
_cell.angle_beta   90.00
_cell.angle_gamma   90.00
#
_symmetry.space_group_name_H-M   'P 1'
#
loop_
_entity.id
_entity.type
_entity.pdbx_description
1 polymer ?
#
loop_
_entity_poly.entity_id
_entity_poly.type
_entity_poly.pdbx_seq_one_letter_code
_entity_poly.pdbx_strand_id
1 'polypeptide(L)'
;MNKVNYAIEWADRAEADARKAVGPNAAITDGDYREAIYRVYPGFLLFCFCEKYRDEFATYWQKMEGITPARLHLIEKHHWLPEQALALKEEQILLLLHQELRELHLPAQVQERLLKDFAYLKIQDLPLNQYEKPAKEHAL
;
A
#
# COMPACT_ATOMS: atom_id res chain seq x y z
N MET A 1 3.89 8.02 -17.67
CA MET A 1 3.59 6.95 -16.70
C MET A 1 2.10 6.71 -16.71
N ASN A 2 1.65 5.45 -16.74
CA ASN A 2 0.23 5.14 -16.56
C ASN A 2 -0.14 5.46 -15.11
N LYS A 3 -1.22 6.22 -14.92
CA LYS A 3 -1.70 6.58 -13.58
C LYS A 3 -2.19 5.31 -12.89
N VAL A 4 -1.61 4.99 -11.73
CA VAL A 4 -2.03 3.84 -10.93
C VAL A 4 -3.48 4.01 -10.49
N ASN A 5 -4.27 2.95 -10.66
CA ASN A 5 -5.63 2.89 -10.13
C ASN A 5 -5.62 2.14 -8.79
N TYR A 6 -5.38 2.89 -7.73
CA TYR A 6 -5.31 2.36 -6.37
C TYR A 6 -6.59 1.63 -5.92
N ALA A 7 -7.76 2.01 -6.43
CA ALA A 7 -9.01 1.36 -6.06
C ALA A 7 -9.12 -0.05 -6.65
N ILE A 8 -8.60 -0.24 -7.87
CA ILE A 8 -8.49 -1.56 -8.49
C ILE A 8 -7.44 -2.38 -7.74
N GLU A 9 -6.24 -1.84 -7.51
CA GLU A 9 -5.19 -2.54 -6.77
C GLU A 9 -5.65 -3.01 -5.39
N TRP A 10 -6.38 -2.16 -4.66
CA TRP A 10 -6.97 -2.52 -3.37
C TRP A 10 -7.97 -3.68 -3.48
N ALA A 11 -8.91 -3.58 -4.42
CA ALA A 11 -9.94 -4.60 -4.62
C ALA A 11 -9.32 -5.94 -5.05
N ASP A 12 -8.38 -5.91 -5.99
CA ASP A 12 -7.68 -7.08 -6.50
C ASP A 12 -6.91 -7.79 -5.38
N ARG A 13 -6.23 -7.05 -4.50
CA ARG A 13 -5.54 -7.63 -3.32
C ARG A 13 -6.50 -8.30 -2.37
N ALA A 14 -7.58 -7.61 -1.99
CA ALA A 14 -8.57 -8.14 -1.08
C ALA A 14 -9.25 -9.40 -1.64
N GLU A 15 -9.65 -9.37 -2.91
CA GLU A 15 -10.27 -10.52 -3.58
C GLU A 15 -9.28 -11.69 -3.72
N ALA A 16 -8.04 -11.43 -4.13
CA ALA A 16 -7.03 -12.47 -4.30
C ALA A 16 -6.73 -13.19 -2.96
N ASP A 17 -6.61 -12.44 -1.86
CA ASP A 17 -6.36 -13.02 -0.55
C ASP A 17 -7.59 -13.78 -0.01
N ALA A 18 -8.79 -13.21 -0.14
CA ALA A 18 -10.03 -13.89 0.24
C ALA A 18 -10.21 -15.19 -0.56
N ARG A 19 -9.99 -15.15 -1.88
CA ARG A 19 -10.05 -16.34 -2.76
C ARG A 19 -9.02 -17.40 -2.39
N LYS A 20 -7.80 -16.98 -2.03
CA LYS A 20 -6.74 -17.90 -1.59
C LYS A 20 -7.13 -18.63 -0.29
N ALA A 21 -7.81 -17.93 0.63
CA ALA A 21 -8.27 -18.52 1.89
C ALA A 21 -9.40 -19.56 1.69
N VAL A 22 -10.37 -19.28 0.82
CA VAL A 22 -11.54 -20.16 0.64
C VAL A 22 -11.38 -21.21 -0.48
N GLY A 23 -10.43 -21.00 -1.40
CA GLY A 23 -10.21 -21.85 -2.57
C GLY A 23 -10.96 -21.40 -3.83
N PRO A 24 -10.60 -21.92 -5.01
CA PRO A 24 -11.02 -21.37 -6.30
C PRO A 24 -12.54 -21.43 -6.56
N ASN A 25 -13.23 -22.42 -6.00
CA ASN A 25 -14.64 -22.69 -6.34
C ASN A 25 -15.63 -22.40 -5.19
N ALA A 26 -15.14 -21.94 -4.03
CA ALA A 26 -16.01 -21.60 -2.91
C ALA A 26 -16.55 -20.17 -3.08
N ALA A 27 -17.77 -19.94 -2.56
CA ALA A 27 -18.31 -18.59 -2.44
C ALA A 27 -17.55 -17.84 -1.34
N ILE A 28 -17.09 -16.63 -1.64
CA ILE A 28 -16.45 -15.74 -0.66
C ILE A 28 -17.55 -15.06 0.15
N THR A 29 -17.46 -15.12 1.47
CA THR A 29 -18.38 -14.40 2.38
C THR A 29 -17.83 -13.03 2.76
N ASP A 30 -18.69 -12.16 3.31
CA ASP A 30 -18.24 -10.89 3.89
C ASP A 30 -17.22 -11.10 5.03
N GLY A 31 -17.32 -12.22 5.76
CA GLY A 31 -16.36 -12.59 6.79
C GLY A 31 -14.96 -12.87 6.22
N ASP A 32 -14.90 -13.61 5.11
CA ASP A 32 -13.64 -13.90 4.42
C ASP A 32 -13.00 -12.62 3.86
N TYR A 33 -13.83 -11.72 3.30
CA TYR A 33 -13.37 -10.41 2.86
C TYR A 33 -12.84 -9.56 4.02
N ARG A 34 -13.55 -9.54 5.14
CA ARG A 34 -13.11 -8.82 6.34
C ARG A 34 -11.74 -9.31 6.81
N GLU A 35 -11.54 -10.62 6.89
CA GLU A 35 -10.26 -11.20 7.27
C GLU A 35 -9.15 -10.91 6.24
N ALA A 36 -9.49 -10.92 4.95
CA ALA A 36 -8.57 -10.52 3.89
C ALA A 36 -8.11 -9.07 4.06
N ILE A 37 -9.03 -8.14 4.37
CA ILE A 37 -8.70 -6.72 4.60
C ILE A 37 -7.59 -6.55 5.64
N TYR A 38 -7.67 -7.22 6.79
CA TYR A 38 -6.63 -7.13 7.82
C TYR A 38 -5.27 -7.62 7.32
N ARG A 39 -5.25 -8.69 6.52
CA ARG A 39 -3.99 -9.27 6.00
C ARG A 39 -3.36 -8.42 4.91
N VAL A 40 -4.16 -7.85 4.01
CA VAL A 40 -3.63 -7.12 2.84
C VAL A 40 -3.35 -5.65 3.13
N TYR A 41 -3.95 -5.06 4.16
CA TYR A 41 -3.80 -3.63 4.46
C TYR A 41 -2.34 -3.17 4.62
N PRO A 42 -1.46 -3.85 5.39
CA PRO A 42 -0.06 -3.44 5.50
C PRO A 42 0.68 -3.45 4.15
N GLY A 43 0.50 -4.51 3.35
CA GLY A 43 1.10 -4.61 2.02
C GLY A 43 0.57 -3.55 1.06
N PHE A 44 -0.70 -3.16 1.20
CA PHE A 44 -1.29 -2.07 0.44
C PHE A 44 -0.73 -0.69 0.84
N LEU A 45 -0.47 -0.46 2.13
CA LEU A 45 0.24 0.75 2.57
C LEU A 45 1.65 0.82 1.99
N LEU A 46 2.37 -0.30 1.99
CA LEU A 46 3.71 -0.38 1.38
C LEU A 46 3.66 -0.11 -0.13
N PHE A 47 2.65 -0.62 -0.82
CA PHE A 47 2.39 -0.28 -2.22
C PHE A 47 2.20 1.22 -2.39
N CYS A 48 1.30 1.85 -1.63
CA CYS A 48 1.05 3.29 -1.71
C CYS A 48 2.31 4.12 -1.41
N PHE A 49 3.10 3.71 -0.43
CA PHE A 49 4.41 4.31 -0.13
C PHE A 49 5.35 4.22 -1.34
N CYS A 50 5.43 3.04 -1.97
CA CYS A 50 6.27 2.82 -3.14
C CYS A 50 5.83 3.64 -4.35
N GLU A 51 4.52 3.78 -4.59
CA GLU A 51 4.00 4.64 -5.66
C GLU A 51 4.37 6.10 -5.44
N LYS A 52 4.21 6.61 -4.21
CA LYS A 52 4.58 7.98 -3.87
C LYS A 52 6.06 8.27 -4.15
N TYR A 53 6.94 7.37 -3.72
CA TYR A 53 8.37 7.49 -4.01
C TYR A 53 8.66 7.34 -5.51
N ARG A 54 7.93 6.48 -6.22
CA ARG A 54 8.13 6.30 -7.67
C ARG A 54 7.79 7.57 -8.44
N ASP A 55 6.70 8.25 -8.08
CA ASP A 55 6.30 9.50 -8.71
C ASP A 55 7.37 10.61 -8.54
N GLU A 56 8.14 10.57 -7.45
CA GLU A 56 9.20 11.53 -7.15
C GLU A 56 10.56 11.18 -7.77
N PHE A 57 10.96 9.90 -7.72
CA PHE A 57 12.33 9.48 -8.00
C PHE A 57 12.52 8.59 -9.24
N ALA A 58 11.44 8.14 -9.89
CA ALA A 58 11.58 7.30 -11.08
C ALA A 58 12.20 8.08 -12.25
N THR A 59 13.11 7.43 -12.95
CA THR A 59 13.78 7.98 -14.14
C THR A 59 13.65 7.01 -15.32
N TYR A 60 14.05 7.44 -16.51
CA TYR A 60 14.01 6.59 -17.70
C TYR A 60 14.92 5.35 -17.60
N TRP A 61 16.01 5.43 -16.82
CA TRP A 61 16.99 4.35 -16.65
C TRP A 61 16.74 3.51 -15.39
N GLN A 62 15.98 4.03 -14.42
CA GLN A 62 15.53 3.27 -13.24
C GLN A 62 14.06 3.58 -12.93
N LYS A 63 13.18 2.63 -13.23
CA LYS A 63 11.72 2.78 -13.12
C LYS A 63 11.16 2.59 -11.71
N MET A 64 11.98 2.10 -10.78
CA MET A 64 11.59 1.85 -9.38
C MET A 64 10.37 0.91 -9.23
N GLU A 65 10.35 -0.18 -9.99
CA GLU A 65 9.24 -1.15 -9.98
C GLU A 65 9.17 -1.94 -8.67
N GLY A 66 7.95 -2.36 -8.30
CA GLY A 66 7.68 -3.15 -7.10
C GLY A 66 8.15 -2.45 -5.82
N ILE A 67 8.84 -3.20 -4.95
CA ILE A 67 9.34 -2.76 -3.63
C ILE A 67 10.69 -2.01 -3.70
N THR A 68 11.21 -1.75 -4.90
CA THR A 68 12.47 -1.02 -5.09
C THR A 68 12.50 0.36 -4.39
N PRO A 69 11.42 1.18 -4.44
CA PRO A 69 11.42 2.46 -3.74
C PRO A 69 11.61 2.32 -2.22
N ALA A 70 10.95 1.35 -1.59
CA ALA A 70 11.10 1.08 -0.17
C ALA A 70 12.54 0.66 0.19
N ARG A 71 13.17 -0.16 -0.64
CA ARG A 71 14.57 -0.56 -0.43
C ARG A 71 15.54 0.61 -0.57
N LEU A 72 15.34 1.46 -1.57
CA LEU A 72 16.15 2.66 -1.75
C LEU A 72 16.01 3.60 -0.55
N HIS A 73 14.78 3.84 -0.11
CA HIS A 73 14.53 4.65 1.08
C HIS A 73 15.24 4.11 2.33
N LEU A 74 15.24 2.78 2.53
CA LEU A 74 15.95 2.15 3.65
C LEU A 74 17.48 2.30 3.52
N ILE A 75 18.03 2.20 2.32
CA ILE A 75 19.47 2.44 2.06
C ILE A 75 19.82 3.88 2.47
N GLU A 76 19.03 4.86 2.05
CA GLU A 76 19.27 6.27 2.36
C GLU A 76 19.12 6.57 3.85
N LYS A 77 18.06 6.07 4.48
CA LYS A 77 17.72 6.30 5.89
C LYS A 77 18.75 5.67 6.84
N HIS A 78 19.24 4.47 6.53
CA HIS A 78 20.09 3.68 7.43
C HIS A 78 21.54 3.57 6.97
N HIS A 79 21.90 4.19 5.85
CA HIS A 79 23.22 4.10 5.23
C HIS A 79 23.66 2.64 5.00
N TRP A 80 22.72 1.79 4.61
CA TRP A 80 22.99 0.39 4.36
C TRP A 80 23.67 0.17 3.02
N LEU A 81 24.39 -0.94 2.91
CA LEU A 81 24.84 -1.45 1.62
C LEU A 81 23.63 -1.97 0.82
N PRO A 82 23.63 -1.83 -0.52
CA PRO A 82 22.53 -2.31 -1.36
C PRO A 82 22.16 -3.78 -1.11
N GLU A 83 23.15 -4.65 -0.87
CA GLU A 83 22.94 -6.08 -0.64
C GLU A 83 22.10 -6.33 0.62
N GLN A 84 22.24 -5.49 1.66
CA GLN A 84 21.48 -5.61 2.90
C GLN A 84 19.99 -5.32 2.65
N ALA A 85 19.69 -4.26 1.89
CA ALA A 85 18.31 -3.90 1.57
C ALA A 85 17.66 -4.86 0.57
N LEU A 86 18.43 -5.38 -0.40
CA LEU A 86 17.96 -6.35 -1.38
C LEU A 86 17.65 -7.72 -0.76
N ALA A 87 18.33 -8.09 0.33
CA ALA A 87 18.10 -9.32 1.06
C ALA A 87 16.80 -9.31 1.90
N LEU A 88 16.19 -8.14 2.12
CA LEU A 88 14.98 -8.02 2.93
C LEU A 88 13.76 -8.61 2.21
N LYS A 89 12.98 -9.37 2.98
CA LYS A 89 11.61 -9.79 2.65
C LYS A 89 10.62 -8.69 2.95
N GLU A 90 9.43 -8.80 2.36
CA GLU A 90 8.36 -7.81 2.53
C GLU A 90 7.99 -7.59 4.00
N GLU A 91 7.86 -8.66 4.80
CA GLU A 91 7.48 -8.51 6.22
C GLU A 91 8.54 -7.75 7.03
N GLN A 92 9.82 -7.90 6.65
CA GLN A 92 10.93 -7.17 7.28
C GLN A 92 10.91 -5.70 6.86
N ILE A 93 10.57 -5.40 5.60
CA ILE A 93 10.40 -4.03 5.12
C ILE A 93 9.24 -3.35 5.84
N LEU A 94 8.09 -4.03 5.97
CA LEU A 94 6.93 -3.52 6.71
C LEU A 94 7.29 -3.17 8.17
N LEU A 95 8.10 -4.00 8.82
CA LEU A 95 8.59 -3.73 10.17
C LEU A 95 9.51 -2.51 10.22
N LEU A 96 10.47 -2.42 9.31
CA LEU A 96 11.45 -1.32 9.27
C LEU A 96 10.83 0.04 8.91
N LEU A 97 9.76 0.00 8.12
CA LEU A 97 8.98 1.18 7.71
C LEU A 97 7.73 1.38 8.56
N HIS A 98 7.61 0.73 9.71
CA HIS A 98 6.36 0.77 10.50
C HIS A 98 5.89 2.20 10.80
N GLN A 99 6.80 3.10 11.16
CA GLN A 99 6.46 4.48 11.47
C GLN A 99 6.03 5.23 10.20
N GLU A 100 6.79 5.13 9.12
CA GLU A 100 6.50 5.77 7.84
C GLU A 100 5.15 5.30 7.27
N LEU A 101 4.87 4.00 7.35
CA LEU A 101 3.61 3.43 6.88
C LEU A 101 2.45 3.85 7.76
N ARG A 102 2.64 4.03 9.07
CA ARG A 102 1.60 4.57 9.97
C ARG A 102 1.32 6.05 9.72
N GLU A 103 2.34 6.82 9.36
CA GLU A 103 2.24 8.26 9.12
C GLU A 103 1.99 8.60 7.65
N LEU A 104 1.95 7.59 6.78
CA LEU A 104 1.71 7.74 5.35
C LEU A 104 0.39 8.47 5.11
N HIS A 105 0.43 9.52 4.30
CA HIS A 105 -0.77 10.19 3.85
C HIS A 105 -1.24 9.53 2.57
N LEU A 106 -2.47 9.01 2.59
CA LEU A 106 -3.06 8.33 1.43
C LEU A 106 -3.69 9.35 0.48
N PRO A 107 -3.66 9.09 -0.85
CA PRO A 107 -4.45 9.88 -1.78
C PRO A 107 -5.94 9.86 -1.40
N ALA A 108 -6.63 10.98 -1.54
CA ALA A 108 -8.04 11.12 -1.09
C ALA A 108 -8.96 10.03 -1.66
N GLN A 109 -8.77 9.64 -2.93
CA GLN A 109 -9.55 8.59 -3.59
C GLN A 109 -9.36 7.21 -2.93
N VAL A 110 -8.15 6.94 -2.44
CA VAL A 110 -7.81 5.69 -1.73
C VAL A 110 -8.48 5.69 -0.37
N GLN A 111 -8.37 6.80 0.36
CA GLN A 111 -8.97 6.90 1.69
C GLN A 111 -10.49 6.75 1.62
N GLU A 112 -11.15 7.40 0.64
CA GLU A 112 -12.60 7.27 0.45
C GLU A 112 -13.01 5.82 0.18
N ARG A 113 -12.27 5.10 -0.66
CA ARG A 113 -12.55 3.69 -0.96
C ARG A 113 -12.39 2.81 0.28
N LEU A 114 -11.28 2.96 1.01
CA LEU A 114 -11.03 2.21 2.24
C LEU A 114 -12.12 2.46 3.29
N LEU A 115 -12.55 3.73 3.46
CA LEU A 115 -13.63 4.08 4.38
C LEU A 115 -14.95 3.39 4.01
N LYS A 116 -15.30 3.34 2.73
CA LYS A 116 -16.53 2.66 2.26
C LYS A 116 -16.47 1.16 2.54
N ASP A 117 -15.35 0.52 2.22
CA ASP A 117 -15.18 -0.92 2.42
C ASP A 117 -15.16 -1.27 3.91
N PHE A 118 -14.49 -0.46 4.74
CA PHE A 118 -14.44 -0.67 6.19
C PHE A 118 -15.81 -0.47 6.83
N ALA A 119 -16.56 0.54 6.38
CA ALA A 119 -17.93 0.76 6.85
C ALA A 119 -18.87 -0.39 6.45
N TYR A 120 -18.78 -0.87 5.21
CA TYR A 120 -19.56 -2.00 4.71
C TYR A 120 -19.27 -3.28 5.51
N LEU A 121 -17.99 -3.58 5.74
CA LEU A 121 -17.53 -4.78 6.47
C LEU A 121 -17.55 -4.62 7.99
N LYS A 122 -17.98 -3.46 8.51
CA LYS A 122 -18.04 -3.12 9.94
C LYS A 122 -16.67 -3.25 10.65
N ILE A 123 -15.60 -2.84 9.97
CA ILE A 123 -14.24 -2.75 10.50
C ILE A 123 -14.10 -1.41 11.22
N GLN A 124 -13.76 -1.42 12.52
CA GLN A 124 -13.67 -0.21 13.36
C GLN A 124 -12.36 -0.10 14.14
N ASP A 125 -11.62 -1.19 14.23
CA ASP A 125 -10.39 -1.37 15.01
C ASP A 125 -9.12 -1.18 14.17
N LEU A 126 -9.24 -1.08 12.85
CA LEU A 126 -8.12 -0.78 11.97
C LEU A 126 -7.93 0.75 11.86
N PRO A 127 -6.80 1.31 12.35
CA PRO A 127 -6.55 2.74 12.26
C PRO A 127 -6.26 3.12 10.81
N LEU A 128 -7.12 3.94 10.22
CA LEU A 128 -6.93 4.43 8.87
C LEU A 128 -5.91 5.58 8.85
N ASN A 129 -5.01 5.53 7.87
CA ASN A 129 -4.06 6.59 7.58
C ASN A 129 -4.75 7.92 7.20
N GLN A 130 -4.10 9.05 7.50
CA GLN A 130 -4.60 10.38 7.14
C GLN A 130 -4.62 10.58 5.62
N TYR A 131 -5.45 11.50 5.12
CA TYR A 131 -5.44 11.84 3.69
C TYR A 131 -4.46 12.95 3.37
N GLU A 132 -3.86 12.86 2.19
CA GLU A 132 -3.13 13.96 1.59
C GLU A 132 -4.12 15.01 1.10
N LYS A 133 -4.08 16.22 1.67
CA LYS A 133 -4.83 17.36 1.14
C LYS A 133 -4.27 17.68 -0.25
N PRO A 134 -5.11 17.84 -1.30
CA PRO A 134 -4.61 18.35 -2.56
C PRO A 134 -3.94 19.70 -2.29
N ALA A 135 -2.69 19.85 -2.75
CA ALA A 135 -2.03 21.14 -2.73
C ALA A 135 -2.98 22.12 -3.42
N LYS A 136 -3.31 23.23 -2.74
CA LYS A 136 -4.18 24.27 -3.31
C LYS A 136 -3.67 24.57 -4.71
N GLU A 137 -4.53 24.41 -5.72
CA GLU A 137 -4.25 24.92 -7.05
C GLU A 137 -3.90 26.40 -6.86
N HIS A 138 -2.61 26.73 -7.01
CA HIS A 138 -2.20 28.10 -7.20
C HIS A 138 -2.79 28.48 -8.55
N ALA A 139 -3.98 29.09 -8.51
CA ALA A 139 -4.57 29.77 -9.63
C ALA A 139 -3.54 30.78 -10.15
N LEU A 140 -2.97 30.45 -11.31
CA LEU A 140 -2.21 31.37 -12.15
C LEU A 140 -3.17 32.36 -12.81
#